data_AF-A0AAV2NLY4-F1
#
_entry.id   AF-A0AAV2NLY4-F1
#
_cell.length_a   1.000
_cell.length_b   1.000
_cell.length_c   1.000
_cell.angle_alpha   90.00
_cell.angle_beta   90.00
_cell.angle_gamma   90.00
#
_symmetry.space_group_name_H-M   'P 1'
#
loop_
_entity.id
_entity.type
_entity.pdbx_description
1 polymer ?
#
loop_
_entity_poly.entity_id
_entity_poly.type
_entity_poly.pdbx_seq_one_letter_code
_entity_poly.pdbx_strand_id
1 'polypeptide(L)'
;MMAYNFLKYFYFQKDKLSHGLYGHRSAIYVDIVILVDWDTQESLTSTNLHILKDTLKNRDPGTRYEKIKILNGGYQEWLKRYPAFTTNFTIVNQIDESNNKNIENEILETIEYPEWVNETEVEMTNKLNNKKSLYHRRR
;
A
#
# COMPACT_ATOMS: atom_id res chain seq x y z
N MET A 1 -23.41 5.87 -26.26
CA MET A 1 -24.15 6.86 -25.45
C MET A 1 -23.26 7.59 -24.44
N MET A 2 -22.36 6.91 -23.71
CA MET A 2 -21.48 7.53 -22.70
C MET A 2 -20.46 8.52 -23.29
N ALA A 3 -19.78 8.16 -24.39
CA ALA A 3 -18.78 9.03 -25.02
C ALA A 3 -19.36 10.38 -25.51
N TYR A 4 -20.58 10.34 -26.04
CA TYR A 4 -21.31 11.54 -26.43
C TYR A 4 -21.62 12.44 -25.23
N ASN A 5 -21.96 11.86 -24.08
CA ASN A 5 -22.25 12.63 -22.87
C ASN A 5 -21.00 13.35 -22.33
N PHE A 6 -19.82 12.73 -22.38
CA PHE A 6 -18.57 13.36 -21.99
C PHE A 6 -18.20 14.54 -22.92
N LEU A 7 -18.25 14.32 -24.24
CA LEU A 7 -18.01 15.41 -25.22
C LEU A 7 -18.96 16.58 -25.00
N LYS A 8 -20.25 16.29 -24.84
CA LYS A 8 -21.28 17.30 -24.59
C LYS A 8 -21.02 18.06 -23.29
N TYR A 9 -20.62 17.36 -22.22
CA TYR A 9 -20.29 17.98 -20.94
C TYR A 9 -19.12 18.96 -21.04
N PHE A 10 -18.00 18.53 -21.64
CA PHE A 10 -16.83 19.40 -21.81
C PHE A 10 -17.14 20.61 -22.69
N TYR A 11 -17.96 20.41 -23.74
CA TYR A 11 -18.44 21.50 -24.58
C TYR A 11 -19.26 22.51 -23.78
N PHE A 12 -20.21 22.05 -22.94
CA PHE A 12 -21.02 22.93 -22.10
C PHE A 12 -20.22 23.68 -21.04
N GLN A 13 -19.22 23.03 -20.44
CA GLN A 13 -18.33 23.67 -19.47
C GLN A 13 -17.34 24.64 -20.13
N LYS A 14 -17.36 24.78 -21.47
CA LYS A 14 -16.39 25.55 -22.25
C LYS A 14 -14.93 25.14 -22.00
N ASP A 15 -14.74 23.91 -21.53
CA ASP A 15 -13.42 23.34 -21.28
C ASP A 15 -12.85 22.79 -22.59
N LYS A 16 -12.28 23.71 -23.39
CA LYS A 16 -11.71 23.40 -24.70
C LYS A 16 -10.56 22.40 -24.62
N LEU A 17 -9.77 22.46 -23.54
CA LEU A 17 -8.63 21.56 -23.33
C LEU A 17 -9.13 20.13 -23.11
N SER A 18 -10.02 19.92 -22.14
CA SER A 18 -10.57 18.59 -21.87
C SER A 18 -11.38 18.04 -23.04
N HIS A 19 -12.13 18.90 -23.74
CA HIS A 19 -12.82 18.50 -24.97
C HIS A 19 -11.85 18.00 -26.05
N GLY A 20 -10.76 18.73 -26.28
CA GLY A 20 -9.72 18.34 -27.25
C GLY A 20 -9.03 17.04 -26.85
N LEU A 21 -8.58 16.92 -25.59
CA LEU A 21 -7.94 15.72 -25.06
C LEU A 21 -8.87 14.50 -25.17
N TYR A 22 -10.14 14.66 -24.85
CA TYR A 22 -11.11 13.57 -24.95
C TYR A 22 -11.40 13.17 -26.40
N GLY A 23 -11.44 14.11 -27.33
CA GLY A 23 -11.55 13.85 -28.77
C GLY A 23 -10.33 13.11 -29.34
N HIS A 24 -9.15 13.38 -28.79
CA HIS A 24 -7.88 12.77 -29.17
C HIS A 24 -7.50 11.56 -28.31
N ARG A 25 -8.46 10.88 -27.68
CA ARG A 25 -8.17 9.71 -26.84
C ARG A 25 -7.89 8.41 -27.62
N SER A 26 -8.02 8.43 -28.95
CA SER A 26 -7.86 7.24 -29.79
C SER A 26 -6.39 6.94 -30.13
N ALA A 27 -6.17 5.76 -30.71
CA ALA A 27 -4.86 5.29 -31.18
C ALA A 27 -4.18 6.20 -32.22
N ILE A 28 -4.89 7.20 -32.77
CA ILE A 28 -4.27 8.21 -33.64
C ILE A 28 -3.33 9.13 -32.87
N TYR A 29 -3.59 9.34 -31.57
CA TYR A 29 -2.87 10.30 -30.73
C TYR A 29 -2.27 9.67 -29.46
N VAL A 30 -2.71 8.47 -29.09
CA VAL A 30 -2.29 7.78 -27.87
C VAL A 30 -1.80 6.38 -28.20
N ASP A 31 -0.49 6.14 -27.99
CA ASP A 31 0.13 4.83 -28.25
C ASP A 31 -0.25 3.79 -27.19
N ILE A 32 -0.27 4.20 -25.92
CA ILE A 32 -0.47 3.32 -24.76
C ILE A 32 -1.40 3.99 -23.76
N VAL A 33 -2.42 3.25 -23.33
CA VAL A 33 -3.22 3.58 -22.14
C VAL A 33 -2.70 2.75 -20.97
N ILE A 34 -2.28 3.44 -19.91
CA ILE A 34 -1.85 2.81 -18.66
C ILE A 34 -3.00 2.94 -17.66
N LEU A 35 -3.47 1.80 -17.14
CA LEU A 35 -4.44 1.72 -16.07
C LEU A 35 -3.70 1.58 -14.75
N VAL A 36 -4.12 2.36 -13.75
CA VAL A 36 -3.49 2.43 -12.44
C VAL A 36 -4.59 2.33 -11.39
N ASP A 37 -4.36 1.49 -10.39
CA ASP A 37 -5.09 1.48 -9.12
C ASP A 37 -4.09 1.62 -7.96
N TRP A 38 -4.47 1.23 -6.75
CA TRP A 38 -3.58 1.36 -5.61
C TRP A 38 -2.39 0.38 -5.63
N ASP A 39 -2.66 -0.92 -5.78
CA ASP A 39 -1.68 -1.98 -5.53
C ASP A 39 -1.81 -3.21 -6.44
N THR A 40 -2.54 -3.13 -7.57
CA THR A 40 -2.69 -4.29 -8.47
C THR A 40 -1.34 -4.82 -8.91
N GLN A 41 -1.16 -6.13 -8.74
CA GLN A 41 -0.12 -6.89 -9.42
C GLN A 41 -0.72 -7.64 -10.61
N GLU A 42 0.03 -7.76 -11.71
CA GLU A 42 -0.45 -8.40 -12.95
C GLU A 42 -0.84 -9.89 -12.75
N SER A 43 -0.36 -10.52 -11.66
CA SER A 43 -0.69 -11.88 -11.24
C SER A 43 -2.00 -12.02 -10.44
N LEU A 44 -2.50 -10.93 -9.86
CA LEU A 44 -3.74 -10.89 -9.10
C LEU A 44 -4.83 -10.32 -10.01
N THR A 45 -5.87 -11.11 -10.26
CA THR A 45 -7.06 -10.68 -11.02
C THR A 45 -7.78 -9.55 -10.27
N SER A 46 -7.32 -8.32 -10.42
CA SER A 46 -8.04 -7.15 -9.90
C SER A 46 -9.28 -6.92 -10.75
N THR A 47 -10.42 -7.31 -10.20
CA THR A 47 -11.71 -7.32 -10.90
C THR A 47 -12.02 -5.96 -11.56
N ASN A 48 -11.73 -4.85 -10.87
CA ASN A 48 -12.07 -3.52 -11.35
C ASN A 48 -11.23 -3.05 -12.55
N LEU A 49 -9.91 -3.22 -12.54
CA LEU A 49 -9.07 -2.81 -13.68
C LEU A 49 -9.29 -3.70 -14.90
N HIS A 50 -9.57 -4.99 -14.70
CA HIS A 50 -9.95 -5.89 -15.79
C HIS A 50 -11.30 -5.47 -16.41
N ILE A 51 -12.32 -5.18 -15.60
CA ILE A 51 -13.61 -4.67 -16.09
C ILE A 51 -13.42 -3.34 -16.84
N LEU A 52 -12.60 -2.43 -16.33
CA LEU A 52 -12.32 -1.16 -16.98
C LEU A 52 -11.61 -1.38 -18.33
N LYS A 53 -10.58 -2.23 -18.36
CA LYS A 53 -9.85 -2.60 -19.58
C LYS A 53 -10.79 -3.17 -20.63
N ASP A 54 -11.67 -4.10 -20.25
CA ASP A 54 -12.63 -4.70 -21.17
C ASP A 54 -13.70 -3.70 -21.62
N THR A 55 -14.10 -2.79 -20.74
CA THR A 55 -15.02 -1.71 -21.09
C THR A 55 -14.41 -0.77 -22.13
N LEU A 56 -13.14 -0.39 -21.96
CA LEU A 56 -12.44 0.44 -22.94
C LEU A 56 -12.27 -0.27 -24.29
N LYS A 57 -11.97 -1.58 -24.28
CA LYS A 57 -11.81 -2.36 -25.51
C LYS A 57 -13.12 -2.59 -26.26
N ASN A 58 -14.19 -2.92 -25.53
CA ASN A 58 -15.40 -3.48 -26.12
C ASN A 58 -16.60 -2.52 -26.09
N ARG A 59 -16.56 -1.48 -25.25
CA ARG A 59 -17.73 -0.62 -24.96
C ARG A 59 -17.46 0.88 -25.14
N ASP A 60 -16.34 1.30 -25.70
CA ASP A 60 -16.10 2.69 -26.13
C ASP A 60 -16.30 2.87 -27.64
N PRO A 61 -17.54 3.15 -28.10
CA PRO A 61 -17.83 3.29 -29.53
C PRO A 61 -17.10 4.50 -30.12
N GLY A 62 -16.49 4.28 -31.30
CA GLY A 62 -15.78 5.33 -32.03
C GLY A 62 -14.33 5.54 -31.62
N THR A 63 -13.83 4.77 -30.64
CA THR A 63 -12.43 4.78 -30.23
C THR A 63 -11.82 3.40 -30.42
N ARG A 64 -10.58 3.36 -30.91
CA ARG A 64 -9.74 2.17 -30.85
C ARG A 64 -8.50 2.53 -30.05
N TYR A 65 -8.12 1.67 -29.13
CA TYR A 65 -6.91 1.79 -28.32
C TYR A 65 -5.92 0.73 -28.81
N GLU A 66 -4.68 1.11 -29.13
CA GLU A 66 -3.70 0.17 -29.65
C GLU A 66 -3.20 -0.78 -28.55
N LYS A 67 -2.80 -0.21 -27.41
CA LYS A 67 -2.26 -0.95 -26.26
C LYS A 67 -2.87 -0.45 -24.97
N ILE A 68 -3.41 -1.36 -24.17
CA ILE A 68 -3.87 -1.08 -22.80
C ILE A 68 -3.09 -1.97 -21.83
N LYS A 69 -2.36 -1.35 -20.91
CA LYS A 69 -1.50 -1.99 -19.92
C LYS A 69 -1.95 -1.62 -18.51
N ILE A 70 -1.70 -2.49 -17.54
CA ILE A 70 -1.91 -2.23 -16.12
C ILE A 70 -0.53 -1.99 -15.50
N LEU A 71 -0.42 -0.96 -14.67
CA LEU A 71 0.81 -0.66 -13.96
C LEU A 71 1.01 -1.66 -12.81
N ASN A 72 2.04 -2.48 -12.91
CA ASN A 72 2.34 -3.48 -11.89
C ASN A 72 2.77 -2.82 -10.57
N GLY A 73 2.13 -3.20 -9.47
CA GLY A 73 2.31 -2.61 -8.14
C GLY A 73 1.52 -1.32 -7.91
N GLY A 74 0.72 -0.89 -8.91
CA GLY A 74 -0.17 0.26 -8.80
C GLY A 74 0.53 1.57 -8.45
N TYR A 75 -0.26 2.50 -7.90
CA TYR A 75 0.20 3.81 -7.44
C TYR A 75 1.08 3.73 -6.19
N GLN A 76 0.88 2.71 -5.34
CA GLN A 76 1.69 2.51 -4.13
C GLN A 76 3.16 2.27 -4.46
N GLU A 77 3.46 1.38 -5.41
CA GLU A 77 4.84 1.16 -5.85
C GLU A 77 5.38 2.35 -6.64
N TRP A 78 4.54 3.03 -7.42
CA TRP A 78 4.93 4.26 -8.12
C TRP A 78 5.35 5.36 -7.15
N LEU A 79 4.59 5.58 -6.07
CA LEU A 79 4.90 6.55 -5.03
C LEU A 79 6.25 6.25 -4.36
N LYS A 80 6.51 5.00 -4.01
CA LYS A 80 7.78 4.59 -3.38
C LYS A 80 8.97 4.83 -4.31
N ARG A 81 8.82 4.56 -5.61
CA ARG A 81 9.93 4.59 -6.57
C ARG A 81 10.16 5.94 -7.23
N TYR A 82 9.09 6.69 -7.48
CA TYR A 82 9.08 7.91 -8.26
C TYR A 82 8.27 9.05 -7.59
N PRO A 83 8.53 9.39 -6.31
CA PRO A 83 7.72 10.36 -5.57
C PRO A 83 7.73 11.76 -6.20
N ALA A 84 8.84 12.16 -6.84
CA ALA A 84 8.97 13.44 -7.53
C ALA A 84 8.03 13.59 -8.74
N PHE A 85 7.43 12.50 -9.23
CA PHE A 85 6.48 12.49 -10.34
C PHE A 85 5.02 12.43 -9.87
N THR A 86 4.77 12.79 -8.61
CA THR A 86 3.43 12.83 -8.03
C THR A 86 3.14 14.22 -7.47
N THR A 87 1.89 14.66 -7.56
CA THR A 87 1.47 15.96 -7.00
C THR A 87 1.22 15.87 -5.50
N ASN A 88 0.95 14.67 -4.98
CA ASN A 88 0.71 14.41 -3.57
C ASN A 88 1.40 13.10 -3.16
N PHE A 89 2.59 13.22 -2.59
CA PHE A 89 3.42 12.09 -2.16
C PHE A 89 3.15 11.66 -0.70
N THR A 90 2.40 12.47 0.08
CA THR A 90 2.09 12.18 1.49
C THR A 90 0.85 11.32 1.67
N ILE A 91 0.28 10.82 0.58
CA ILE A 91 -0.93 10.02 0.60
C ILE A 91 -0.63 8.63 1.19
N VAL A 92 -1.35 8.27 2.25
CA VAL A 92 -1.33 6.94 2.86
C VAL A 92 -2.66 6.27 2.54
N ASN A 93 -2.64 4.99 2.15
CA ASN A 93 -3.89 4.26 1.96
C ASN A 93 -4.60 4.13 3.31
N GLN A 94 -5.88 4.45 3.36
CA GLN A 94 -6.68 4.30 4.57
C GLN A 94 -6.72 2.82 5.03
N ILE A 95 -6.56 1.88 4.09
CA ILE A 95 -6.46 0.44 4.36
C ILE A 95 -5.18 0.14 5.17
N ASP A 96 -4.04 0.72 4.78
CA ASP A 96 -2.76 0.53 5.48
C ASP A 96 -2.78 1.18 6.87
N GLU A 97 -3.41 2.35 7.03
CA GLU A 97 -3.57 2.98 8.35
C GLU A 97 -4.41 2.13 9.31
N SER A 98 -5.49 1.52 8.83
CA SER A 98 -6.34 0.67 9.66
C SER A 98 -5.63 -0.61 10.11
N ASN A 99 -4.82 -1.21 9.23
CA ASN A 99 -4.06 -2.41 9.56
C ASN A 99 -2.86 -2.11 10.47
N ASN A 100 -2.13 -1.01 10.23
CA ASN A 100 -1.00 -0.62 11.09
C ASN A 100 -1.44 -0.21 12.50
N LYS A 101 -2.54 0.52 12.65
CA LYS A 101 -3.07 0.89 13.98
C LYS A 101 -3.39 -0.35 14.82
N ASN A 102 -3.89 -1.42 14.22
CA ASN A 102 -4.21 -2.65 14.95
C ASN A 102 -2.94 -3.39 15.39
N ILE A 103 -1.93 -3.48 14.52
CA ILE A 103 -0.67 -4.18 14.81
C ILE A 103 0.17 -3.44 15.84
N GLU A 104 0.28 -2.11 15.75
CA GLU A 104 1.03 -1.30 16.72
C GLU A 104 0.44 -1.41 18.13
N ASN A 105 -0.90 -1.41 18.25
CA ASN A 105 -1.56 -1.56 19.55
C ASN A 105 -1.34 -2.95 20.16
N GLU A 106 -1.37 -4.02 19.34
CA GLU A 106 -1.16 -5.40 19.81
C GLU A 106 0.29 -5.64 20.30
N ILE A 107 1.29 -5.03 19.64
CA ILE A 107 2.69 -5.13 20.05
C ILE A 107 2.94 -4.35 21.36
N LEU A 108 2.31 -3.18 21.52
CA LEU A 108 2.48 -2.35 22.72
C LEU A 108 1.80 -2.94 23.96
N GLU A 109 0.74 -3.73 23.81
CA GLU A 109 0.09 -4.43 24.92
C GLU A 109 0.92 -5.60 25.50
N THR A 110 1.93 -6.09 24.76
CA THR A 110 2.70 -7.28 25.14
C THR A 110 4.05 -6.97 25.83
N ILE A 111 4.43 -5.70 25.96
CA ILE A 111 5.72 -5.32 26.56
C ILE A 111 5.58 -5.23 28.09
N GLU A 112 5.83 -6.35 28.77
CA GLU A 112 6.04 -6.38 30.23
C GLU A 112 7.49 -5.95 30.53
N TYR A 113 7.65 -4.79 31.17
CA TYR A 113 8.98 -4.31 31.57
C TYR A 113 9.47 -5.10 32.80
N PRO A 114 10.72 -5.59 32.80
CA PRO A 114 11.27 -6.29 33.95
C PRO A 114 11.35 -5.34 35.16
N GLU A 115 10.97 -5.84 36.34
CA GLU A 115 11.19 -5.13 37.59
C GLU A 115 12.69 -4.90 37.78
N TRP A 116 13.07 -3.63 37.97
CA TRP A 116 14.45 -3.26 38.25
C TRP A 116 14.82 -3.81 39.63
N VAL A 117 15.60 -4.89 39.65
CA VAL A 117 16.15 -5.41 40.90
C VAL A 117 17.20 -4.41 41.38
N ASN A 118 16.89 -3.65 42.43
CA ASN A 118 17.88 -2.79 43.08
C ASN A 118 19.07 -3.67 43.50
N GLU A 119 20.27 -3.34 43.02
CA GLU A 119 21.52 -4.11 43.22
C GLU A 119 21.98 -4.23 44.69
N THR A 120 21.14 -3.86 45.66
CA THR A 120 21.50 -3.86 47.09
C THR A 120 21.11 -5.14 47.84
N GLU A 121 20.48 -6.14 47.21
CA GLU A 121 20.03 -7.36 47.91
C GLU A 121 20.69 -8.67 47.44
N VAL A 122 21.80 -8.64 46.69
CA VAL A 122 22.45 -9.87 46.18
C VAL A 122 23.47 -10.48 47.15
N GLU A 123 23.80 -9.84 48.27
CA GLU A 123 24.88 -10.33 49.16
C GLU A 123 24.48 -11.33 50.26
N MET A 124 23.19 -11.62 50.49
CA MET A 124 22.78 -12.46 51.64
C MET A 124 22.49 -13.94 51.35
N THR A 125 22.42 -14.39 50.09
CA THR A 125 22.04 -15.78 49.77
C THR A 125 23.21 -16.75 49.58
N ASN A 126 24.45 -16.26 49.39
CA ASN A 126 25.62 -17.13 49.12
C ASN A 126 26.37 -17.64 50.37
N LYS A 127 26.02 -17.21 51.59
CA LYS A 127 26.70 -17.64 52.83
C LYS A 127 26.05 -18.79 53.59
N LEU A 128 24.84 -19.25 53.23
CA LEU A 128 24.15 -20.31 53.97
C LEU A 128 24.39 -21.73 53.43
N ASN A 129 24.81 -21.89 52.17
CA ASN A 129 24.91 -23.21 51.54
C ASN A 129 26.28 -23.91 51.71
N ASN A 130 27.32 -23.23 52.18
CA ASN A 130 28.68 -23.80 52.27
C ASN A 130 29.10 -24.37 53.64
N LYS A 131 28.21 -24.46 54.65
CA LYS A 131 28.57 -24.94 56.00
C LYS A 131 28.08 -26.35 56.40
N LYS A 132 27.34 -27.08 55.56
CA LYS A 132 26.88 -28.46 55.89
C LYS A 132 27.70 -29.60 55.25
N SER A 133 28.79 -29.26 54.57
CA SER A 133 29.69 -30.15 53.80
C SER A 133 30.73 -31.04 54.50
N LEU A 134 31.19 -30.71 55.72
CA LEU A 134 32.59 -31.04 56.10
C LEU A 134 32.80 -31.86 57.40
N TYR A 135 31.80 -32.60 57.86
CA TYR A 135 32.00 -33.56 58.96
C TYR A 135 31.34 -34.91 58.67
N HIS A 136 32.03 -35.78 57.91
CA HIS A 136 32.10 -37.24 58.16
C HIS A 136 32.98 -37.92 57.10
N ARG A 137 34.31 -37.94 57.33
CA ARG A 137 35.19 -39.02 56.86
C ARG A 137 36.59 -38.86 57.46
N ARG A 138 36.82 -39.39 58.66
CA ARG A 138 38.11 -39.96 59.14
C ARG A 138 37.87 -40.78 60.41
N ARG A 139 37.75 -42.10 60.26
CA ARG A 139 38.65 -43.12 60.86
C ARG A 139 38.18 -44.49 60.42
#